data_AF-A0A8H4ISD6-F1
#
_entry.id   AF-A0A8H4ISD6-F1
#
_cell.length_a   1.000
_cell.length_b   1.000
_cell.length_c   1.000
_cell.angle_alpha   90.00
_cell.angle_beta   90.00
_cell.angle_gamma   90.00
#
_symmetry.space_group_name_H-M   'P 1'
#
loop_
_entity.id
_entity.type
_entity.pdbx_description
1 polymer ?
#
loop_
_entity_poly.entity_id
_entity_poly.type
_entity_poly.pdbx_seq_one_letter_code
_entity_poly.pdbx_strand_id
1 'polypeptide(L)'
;MMRNIYLHGALNLAASAASSDHDGLSFPRDPNRTRHIRVGVTWTQPDLVSRKASWEYHIFNGDIWDREVEAAPLNTHGWVLQERALAPRILHLGKSQLYWQCNAIFHSEMFPSDLKVKNLGPHVPRSELVNAYSATALTRAEDKLIAVQALAETMLDATGDTYVAGLWKSRIVEDVLWTTDVDDLPKGVAVRRPREWRAPTWSWASLDCKAEARSVYHYTGPLELSGKSFVSEMAPSVEGFAGVSTGQLRSASLQVRGLLYRNRFAFTMKTLESPLSLYRPADESTPWSFKIVLDEWDEEAVRGPEYSVPAGALFFTVGSPIAGTIEGLVLESVAERGYQFRRTAYFEADISYVSTEKILKGSAKRW
;
A
#
# COMPACT_ATOMS: atom_id res chain seq x y z
N MET A 1 21.32 -15.24 3.98
CA MET A 1 22.69 -14.72 3.74
C MET A 1 22.71 -13.19 3.75
N MET A 2 21.95 -12.49 2.90
CA MET A 2 21.85 -11.02 2.97
C MET A 2 21.24 -10.49 4.28
N ARG A 3 20.16 -11.12 4.78
CA ARG A 3 19.46 -10.70 6.01
C ARG A 3 20.41 -10.41 7.18
N ASN A 4 21.33 -11.32 7.46
CA ASN A 4 22.25 -11.22 8.59
C ASN A 4 23.31 -10.13 8.41
N ILE A 5 23.68 -9.80 7.17
CA ILE A 5 24.68 -8.75 6.89
C ILE A 5 24.10 -7.38 7.28
N TYR A 6 22.89 -7.08 6.79
CA TYR A 6 22.25 -5.78 7.06
C TYR A 6 21.75 -5.69 8.50
N LEU A 7 21.15 -6.76 9.03
CA LEU A 7 20.60 -6.77 10.39
C LEU A 7 21.68 -6.62 11.49
N HIS A 8 22.89 -7.13 11.26
CA HIS A 8 23.99 -7.06 12.21
C HIS A 8 25.06 -6.03 11.85
N GLY A 9 24.83 -5.22 10.81
CA GLY A 9 25.69 -4.11 10.44
C GLY A 9 25.70 -3.03 11.53
N ALA A 10 26.89 -2.51 11.86
CA ALA A 10 27.02 -1.41 12.83
C ALA A 10 26.49 -0.08 12.26
N LEU A 11 26.71 0.13 10.95
CA LEU A 11 26.28 1.28 10.16
C LEU A 11 26.27 0.89 8.68
N ASN A 12 25.19 1.23 7.99
CA ASN A 12 25.06 1.07 6.55
C ASN A 12 25.23 2.42 5.85
N LEU A 13 26.03 2.45 4.79
CA LEU A 13 26.20 3.64 3.96
C LEU A 13 25.35 3.49 2.71
N ALA A 14 24.43 4.43 2.50
CA ALA A 14 23.56 4.44 1.33
C ALA A 14 23.98 5.57 0.39
N ALA A 15 24.47 5.22 -0.80
CA ALA A 15 24.81 6.17 -1.87
C ALA A 15 23.56 6.77 -2.53
N SER A 16 22.65 7.36 -1.74
CA SER A 16 21.30 7.71 -2.19
C SER A 16 21.28 8.61 -3.43
N ALA A 17 22.22 9.56 -3.54
CA ALA A 17 22.29 10.46 -4.70
C ALA A 17 22.91 9.85 -5.98
N ALA A 18 23.54 8.69 -5.89
CA ALA A 18 24.16 8.02 -7.03
C ALA A 18 23.11 7.28 -7.86
N SER A 19 23.13 7.49 -9.18
CA SER A 19 22.29 6.75 -10.13
C SER A 19 23.00 5.52 -10.69
N SER A 20 24.33 5.48 -10.59
CA SER A 20 25.17 4.34 -10.98
C SER A 20 26.42 4.21 -10.11
N ASP A 21 27.11 3.08 -10.21
CA ASP A 21 28.41 2.84 -9.57
C ASP A 21 29.53 3.77 -10.07
N HIS A 22 29.32 4.47 -11.19
CA HIS A 22 30.25 5.47 -11.73
C HIS A 22 30.17 6.85 -11.06
N ASP A 23 29.07 7.17 -10.37
CA ASP A 23 28.85 8.52 -9.80
C ASP A 23 29.64 8.74 -8.50
N GLY A 24 30.06 7.66 -7.84
CA GLY A 24 30.75 7.70 -6.54
C GLY A 24 29.85 8.18 -5.40
N LEU A 25 30.48 8.63 -4.31
CA LEU A 25 29.79 9.00 -3.05
C LEU A 25 29.79 10.51 -2.75
N SER A 26 30.45 11.30 -3.58
CA SER A 26 30.70 12.73 -3.34
C SER A 26 30.08 13.56 -4.45
N PHE A 27 29.09 14.37 -4.07
CA PHE A 27 28.42 15.31 -4.96
C PHE A 27 28.78 16.74 -4.56
N PRO A 28 28.85 17.70 -5.50
CA PRO A 28 28.98 19.11 -5.16
C PRO A 28 27.79 19.57 -4.30
N ARG A 29 28.06 20.06 -3.09
CA ARG A 29 27.03 20.52 -2.15
C ARG A 29 27.14 22.02 -1.92
N ASP A 30 25.99 22.67 -1.82
CA ASP A 30 25.89 24.06 -1.38
C ASP A 30 25.64 24.09 0.14
N PRO A 31 26.57 24.62 0.96
CA PRO A 31 26.41 24.71 2.41
C PRO A 31 25.20 25.55 2.85
N ASN A 32 24.60 26.35 1.96
CA ASN A 32 23.38 27.07 2.28
C ASN A 32 22.14 26.16 2.31
N ARG A 33 22.18 25.01 1.62
CA ARG A 33 21.06 24.04 1.60
C ARG A 33 20.92 23.27 2.90
N THR A 34 21.93 23.28 3.77
CA THR A 34 21.85 22.71 5.12
C THR A 34 21.38 23.74 6.15
N ARG A 35 21.07 24.98 5.75
CA ARG A 35 20.53 26.00 6.65
C ARG A 35 19.01 26.03 6.56
N HIS A 36 18.35 26.07 7.71
CA HIS A 36 16.94 26.42 7.82
C HIS A 36 16.81 27.89 8.26
N ILE A 37 15.73 28.54 7.84
CA ILE A 37 15.44 29.93 8.24
C ILE A 37 14.75 29.89 9.60
N ARG A 38 15.24 30.69 10.55
CA ARG A 38 14.62 30.82 11.88
C ARG A 38 13.85 32.14 11.94
N VAL A 39 12.58 32.07 12.30
CA VAL A 39 11.68 33.23 12.41
C VAL A 39 11.12 33.28 13.81
N GLY A 40 11.48 34.33 14.56
CA GLY A 40 10.84 34.65 15.83
C GLY A 40 9.49 35.32 15.60
N VAL A 41 8.41 34.68 16.01
CA VAL A 41 7.05 35.23 15.92
C VAL A 41 6.56 35.58 17.32
N THR A 42 6.17 36.84 17.51
CA THR A 42 5.58 37.30 18.77
C THR A 42 4.13 37.65 18.52
N TRP A 43 3.22 36.90 19.12
CA TRP A 43 1.80 37.18 19.04
C TRP A 43 1.39 38.18 20.12
N THR A 44 0.70 39.24 19.71
CA THR A 44 0.03 40.18 20.62
C THR A 44 -1.47 40.03 20.45
N GLN A 45 -2.15 39.41 21.42
CA GLN A 45 -3.60 39.45 21.47
C GLN A 45 -4.05 40.76 22.15
N PRO A 46 -4.92 41.56 21.53
CA PRO A 46 -5.37 42.83 22.09
C PRO A 46 -6.13 42.71 23.42
N ASP A 47 -6.75 41.54 23.68
CA ASP A 47 -7.79 41.41 24.72
C ASP A 47 -7.36 40.55 25.93
N LEU A 48 -6.16 39.99 25.92
CA LEU A 48 -5.63 39.15 27.00
C LEU A 48 -4.36 39.79 27.59
N VAL A 49 -4.58 40.60 28.63
CA VAL A 49 -3.51 41.12 29.49
C VAL A 49 -2.71 39.92 30.03
N SER A 50 -1.44 39.79 29.59
CA SER A 50 -0.32 39.08 30.24
C SER A 50 0.35 37.86 29.57
N ARG A 51 0.07 37.46 28.33
CA ARG A 51 0.92 36.43 27.65
C ARG A 51 1.38 36.85 26.26
N LYS A 52 2.55 37.48 26.17
CA LYS A 52 3.36 37.47 24.94
C LYS A 52 3.88 36.05 24.74
N ALA A 53 3.22 35.28 23.88
CA ALA A 53 3.78 34.03 23.42
C ALA A 53 4.75 34.34 22.28
N SER A 54 6.05 34.19 22.54
CA SER A 54 7.10 34.27 21.53
C SER A 54 7.52 32.84 21.18
N TRP A 55 7.47 32.51 19.90
CA TRP A 55 7.81 31.19 19.37
C TRP A 55 8.88 31.34 18.28
N GLU A 56 9.82 30.40 18.23
CA GLU A 56 10.75 30.26 17.11
C GLU A 56 10.18 29.25 16.12
N TYR A 57 9.98 29.69 14.88
CA TYR A 57 9.56 28.85 13.77
C TYR A 57 10.75 28.57 12.86
N HIS A 58 10.87 27.32 12.43
CA HIS A 58 11.86 26.91 11.45
C HIS A 58 11.16 26.77 10.09
N ILE A 59 11.58 27.57 9.12
CA ILE A 59 11.09 27.50 7.74
C ILE A 59 12.12 26.70 6.94
N PHE A 60 11.66 25.59 6.38
CA PHE A 60 12.42 24.69 5.53
C PHE A 60 11.45 23.96 4.60
N ASN A 61 11.99 23.23 3.62
CA ASN A 61 11.14 22.39 2.79
C ASN A 61 10.78 21.10 3.54
N GLY A 62 9.51 20.94 3.89
CA GLY A 62 9.03 19.79 4.67
C GLY A 62 9.16 18.45 3.93
N ASP A 63 9.15 18.47 2.59
CA ASP A 63 9.24 17.29 1.73
C ASP A 63 10.67 16.76 1.49
N ILE A 64 11.67 17.35 2.16
CA ILE A 64 13.06 17.16 1.76
C ILE A 64 13.53 15.70 1.89
N TRP A 65 13.00 14.97 2.87
CA TRP A 65 13.24 13.54 3.03
C TRP A 65 12.66 12.74 1.87
N ASP A 66 11.38 12.98 1.55
CA ASP A 66 10.70 12.27 0.47
C ASP A 66 11.42 12.48 -0.86
N ARG A 67 11.89 13.71 -1.11
CA ARG A 67 12.59 14.06 -2.36
C ARG A 67 14.01 13.52 -2.43
N GLU A 68 14.79 13.62 -1.35
CA GLU A 68 16.24 13.34 -1.39
C GLU A 68 16.62 11.95 -0.87
N VAL A 69 15.70 11.29 -0.17
CA VAL A 69 15.85 9.90 0.27
C VAL A 69 14.79 9.04 -0.38
N GLU A 70 13.49 9.15 -0.11
CA GLU A 70 12.53 8.15 -0.63
C GLU A 70 12.50 8.06 -2.16
N ALA A 71 12.48 9.19 -2.85
CA ALA A 71 12.53 9.29 -4.31
C ALA A 71 13.95 9.25 -4.89
N ALA A 72 14.97 8.95 -4.08
CA ALA A 72 16.35 8.93 -4.52
C ALA A 72 16.61 7.78 -5.52
N PRO A 73 17.51 7.94 -6.52
CA PRO A 73 17.79 6.92 -7.52
C PRO A 73 18.05 5.53 -6.93
N LEU A 74 18.85 5.46 -5.87
CA LEU A 74 19.16 4.20 -5.18
C LEU A 74 17.90 3.47 -4.68
N ASN A 75 16.88 4.20 -4.25
CA ASN A 75 15.67 3.63 -3.64
C ASN A 75 14.63 3.17 -4.66
N THR A 76 14.87 3.39 -5.96
CA THR A 76 14.06 2.82 -7.04
C THR A 76 14.30 1.32 -7.22
N HIS A 77 15.41 0.79 -6.69
CA HIS A 77 15.79 -0.61 -6.78
C HIS A 77 15.13 -1.44 -5.67
N GLY A 78 14.37 -2.47 -6.03
CA GLY A 78 13.63 -3.29 -5.06
C GLY A 78 14.48 -3.95 -3.96
N TRP A 79 15.72 -4.33 -4.28
CA TRP A 79 16.64 -4.91 -3.29
C TRP A 79 17.08 -3.91 -2.22
N VAL A 80 17.22 -2.63 -2.57
CA VAL A 80 17.64 -1.58 -1.62
C VAL A 80 16.60 -1.39 -0.52
N LEU A 81 15.32 -1.60 -0.82
CA LEU A 81 14.27 -1.54 0.20
C LEU A 81 14.48 -2.61 1.28
N GLN A 82 14.95 -3.81 0.91
CA GLN A 82 15.31 -4.87 1.85
C GLN A 82 16.49 -4.47 2.71
N GLU A 83 17.52 -3.91 2.09
CA GLU A 83 18.73 -3.45 2.74
C GLU A 83 18.43 -2.35 3.77
N ARG A 84 17.61 -1.37 3.39
CA ARG A 84 17.18 -0.27 4.25
C ARG A 84 16.31 -0.74 5.41
N ALA A 85 15.32 -1.59 5.14
CA ALA A 85 14.39 -2.05 6.16
C ALA A 85 15.05 -2.93 7.23
N LEU A 86 16.12 -3.64 6.87
CA LEU A 86 16.85 -4.51 7.78
C LEU A 86 17.99 -3.81 8.53
N ALA A 87 18.54 -2.73 7.96
CA ALA A 87 19.65 -2.02 8.57
C ALA A 87 19.21 -1.26 9.83
N PRO A 88 19.86 -1.48 10.99
CA PRO A 88 19.48 -0.78 12.23
C PRO A 88 19.81 0.72 12.19
N ARG A 89 20.80 1.11 11.36
CA ARG A 89 21.30 2.48 11.19
C ARG A 89 21.81 2.67 9.77
N ILE A 90 21.42 3.76 9.14
CA ILE A 90 21.79 4.11 7.77
C ILE A 90 22.23 5.57 7.74
N LEU A 91 23.36 5.82 7.11
CA LEU A 91 23.79 7.15 6.71
C LEU A 91 23.57 7.29 5.20
N HIS A 92 22.58 8.08 4.81
CA HIS A 92 22.33 8.41 3.41
C HIS A 92 23.22 9.55 2.97
N LEU A 93 23.98 9.29 1.91
CA LEU A 93 24.72 10.28 1.16
C LEU A 93 23.78 10.90 0.12
N GLY A 94 23.01 11.88 0.57
CA GLY A 94 22.05 12.62 -0.25
C GLY A 94 22.72 13.65 -1.15
N LYS A 95 21.91 14.27 -2.02
CA LYS A 95 22.39 15.20 -3.05
C LYS A 95 22.78 16.53 -2.43
N SER A 96 21.99 17.03 -1.48
CA SER A 96 22.25 18.33 -0.83
C SER A 96 22.96 18.19 0.51
N GLN A 97 22.74 17.10 1.24
CA GLN A 97 23.23 16.90 2.60
C GLN A 97 23.27 15.42 2.99
N LEU A 98 23.84 15.14 4.17
CA LEU A 98 23.75 13.83 4.80
C LEU A 98 22.45 13.68 5.61
N TYR A 99 21.95 12.44 5.62
CA TYR A 99 20.80 12.06 6.40
C TYR A 99 21.07 10.81 7.22
N TRP A 100 20.65 10.83 8.48
CA TRP A 100 20.74 9.69 9.39
C TRP A 100 19.36 9.09 9.57
N GLN A 101 19.25 7.79 9.37
CA GLN A 101 18.06 7.00 9.66
C GLN A 101 18.44 5.90 10.64
N CYS A 102 17.64 5.70 11.69
CA CYS A 102 17.70 4.47 12.48
C CYS A 102 16.30 4.06 12.92
N ASN A 103 16.24 2.97 13.68
CA ASN A 103 15.00 2.40 14.21
C ASN A 103 14.29 3.27 15.26
N ALA A 104 14.56 4.56 15.38
CA ALA A 104 13.93 5.41 16.38
C ALA A 104 13.77 6.86 15.92
N ILE A 105 14.76 7.34 15.18
CA ILE A 105 14.91 8.74 14.85
C ILE A 105 15.47 8.89 13.44
N PHE A 106 15.17 10.05 12.89
CA PHE A 106 15.70 10.55 11.64
C PHE A 106 16.35 11.92 11.89
N HIS A 107 17.53 12.14 11.31
CA HIS A 107 18.22 13.43 11.34
C HIS A 107 18.75 13.82 9.95
N SER A 108 19.03 15.10 9.79
CA SER A 108 19.73 15.64 8.63
C SER A 108 20.80 16.63 9.09
N GLU A 109 21.75 16.99 8.23
CA GLU A 109 22.71 18.06 8.54
C GLU A 109 22.01 19.39 8.87
N MET A 110 20.81 19.62 8.31
CA MET A 110 19.97 20.78 8.63
C MET A 110 19.35 20.74 10.04
N PHE A 111 19.12 19.54 10.57
CA PHE A 111 18.54 19.30 11.90
C PHE A 111 19.28 18.18 12.63
N PRO A 112 20.53 18.43 13.09
CA PRO A 112 21.37 17.42 13.73
C PRO A 112 20.90 17.04 15.15
N SER A 113 20.03 17.84 15.74
CA SER A 113 19.46 17.63 17.07
C SER A 113 18.00 18.12 17.08
N ASP A 114 17.08 17.17 17.14
CA ASP A 114 15.61 17.22 17.21
C ASP A 114 14.88 18.52 16.80
N LEU A 115 14.18 18.46 15.65
CA LEU A 115 12.73 18.62 15.70
C LEU A 115 12.19 17.22 15.98
N LYS A 116 11.50 17.01 17.11
CA LYS A 116 10.87 15.72 17.43
C LYS A 116 9.72 15.45 16.46
N VAL A 117 10.05 15.08 15.23
CA VAL A 117 9.10 14.49 14.31
C VAL A 117 8.83 13.10 14.89
N LYS A 118 7.71 12.98 15.59
CA LYS A 118 7.25 11.69 16.09
C LYS A 118 7.11 10.74 14.91
N ASN A 119 7.52 9.49 15.14
CA ASN A 119 7.22 8.29 14.35
C ASN A 119 8.13 8.00 13.15
N LEU A 120 9.43 7.82 13.36
CA LEU A 120 10.24 7.02 12.42
C LEU A 120 11.14 6.07 13.22
N GLY A 121 10.49 5.10 13.88
CA GLY A 121 11.13 3.86 14.34
C GLY A 121 11.55 2.97 13.14
N PRO A 122 11.86 1.66 13.27
CA PRO A 122 11.96 0.79 12.09
C PRO A 122 10.54 0.54 11.61
N HIS A 123 9.94 1.54 11.00
CA HIS A 123 8.57 1.52 10.57
C HIS A 123 8.62 2.02 9.14
N VAL A 124 8.95 1.10 8.24
CA VAL A 124 7.98 0.82 7.20
C VAL A 124 6.86 0.11 7.96
N PRO A 125 5.73 0.76 8.34
CA PRO A 125 4.54 0.04 8.77
C PRO A 125 4.33 -1.18 7.89
N ARG A 126 3.86 -2.30 8.45
CA ARG A 126 3.63 -3.54 7.70
C ARG A 126 2.85 -3.33 6.39
N SER A 127 2.01 -2.30 6.35
CA SER A 127 1.27 -1.85 5.16
C SER A 127 2.10 -1.09 4.13
N GLU A 128 3.09 -0.31 4.56
CA GLU A 128 4.00 0.39 3.65
C GLU A 128 4.98 -0.58 2.99
N LEU A 129 5.17 -1.79 3.52
CA LEU A 129 6.00 -2.82 2.88
C LEU A 129 5.40 -3.19 1.53
N VAL A 130 4.09 -3.45 1.49
CA VAL A 130 3.37 -3.75 0.25
C VAL A 130 3.46 -2.56 -0.71
N ASN A 131 3.20 -1.34 -0.23
CA ASN A 131 3.22 -0.13 -1.06
C ASN A 131 4.62 0.12 -1.63
N ALA A 132 5.65 0.04 -0.80
CA ALA A 132 7.03 0.32 -1.18
C ALA A 132 7.59 -0.77 -2.12
N TYR A 133 7.38 -2.06 -1.83
CA TYR A 133 7.89 -3.13 -2.70
C TYR A 133 7.12 -3.24 -4.01
N SER A 134 5.81 -3.07 -4.00
CA SER A 134 5.01 -3.12 -5.24
C SER A 134 5.37 -2.00 -6.21
N ALA A 135 5.81 -0.84 -5.71
CA ALA A 135 6.27 0.29 -6.51
C ALA A 135 7.68 0.11 -7.10
N THR A 136 8.47 -0.85 -6.61
CA THR A 136 9.87 -1.01 -7.05
C THR A 136 10.00 -1.72 -8.39
N ALA A 137 11.00 -1.34 -9.17
CA ALA A 137 11.36 -2.05 -10.39
C ALA A 137 12.12 -3.34 -10.05
N LEU A 138 11.44 -4.48 -10.18
CA LEU A 138 12.08 -5.79 -10.03
C LEU A 138 12.75 -6.21 -11.33
N THR A 139 14.01 -6.62 -11.27
CA THR A 139 14.74 -7.14 -12.44
C THR A 139 14.14 -8.43 -13.00
N ARG A 140 13.49 -9.23 -12.14
CA ARG A 140 12.78 -10.46 -12.51
C ARG A 140 11.41 -10.49 -11.86
N ALA A 141 10.39 -10.73 -12.67
CA ALA A 141 9.01 -10.82 -12.25
C ALA A 141 8.81 -11.90 -11.15
N GLU A 142 9.48 -13.05 -11.25
CA GLU A 142 9.34 -14.18 -10.32
C GLU A 142 9.82 -13.85 -8.89
N ASP A 143 10.72 -12.88 -8.74
CA ASP A 143 11.39 -12.58 -7.46
C ASP A 143 10.55 -11.69 -6.55
N LYS A 144 9.30 -11.35 -6.91
CA LYS A 144 8.47 -10.36 -6.17
C LYS A 144 8.22 -10.75 -4.71
N LEU A 145 7.96 -12.03 -4.43
CA LEU A 145 7.82 -12.52 -3.05
C LEU A 145 9.19 -12.82 -2.38
N ILE A 146 10.20 -13.19 -3.17
CA ILE A 146 11.57 -13.40 -2.65
C ILE A 146 12.15 -12.08 -2.12
N ALA A 147 11.92 -10.97 -2.83
CA ALA A 147 12.41 -9.64 -2.45
C ALA A 147 11.94 -9.20 -1.06
N VAL A 148 10.74 -9.64 -0.64
CA VAL A 148 10.19 -9.34 0.68
C VAL A 148 10.44 -10.42 1.73
N GLN A 149 11.02 -11.55 1.34
CA GLN A 149 11.13 -12.74 2.18
C GLN A 149 11.89 -12.48 3.49
N ALA A 150 13.04 -11.82 3.42
CA ALA A 150 13.85 -11.57 4.63
C ALA A 150 13.16 -10.62 5.61
N LEU A 151 12.36 -9.68 5.09
CA LEU A 151 11.58 -8.77 5.93
C LEU A 151 10.38 -9.49 6.55
N ALA A 152 9.73 -10.37 5.77
CA ALA A 152 8.71 -11.28 6.27
C ALA A 152 9.23 -12.19 7.41
N GLU A 153 10.40 -12.80 7.24
CA GLU A 153 11.05 -13.61 8.29
C GLU A 153 11.43 -12.79 9.52
N THR A 154 11.95 -11.58 9.33
CA THR A 154 12.31 -10.69 10.45
C THR A 154 11.07 -10.28 11.26
N MET A 155 9.96 -10.01 10.58
CA MET A 155 8.68 -9.71 11.23
C MET A 155 8.08 -10.94 11.92
N LEU A 156 8.19 -12.13 11.31
CA LEU A 156 7.80 -13.39 11.94
C LEU A 156 8.55 -13.59 13.26
N ASP A 157 9.86 -13.41 13.26
CA ASP A 157 10.69 -13.57 14.46
C ASP A 157 10.34 -12.53 15.54
N ALA A 158 10.03 -11.29 15.14
CA ALA A 158 9.73 -10.20 16.06
C ALA A 158 8.30 -10.25 16.63
N THR A 159 7.33 -10.80 15.89
CA THR A 159 5.90 -10.65 16.21
C THR A 159 5.10 -11.95 16.22
N GLY A 160 5.67 -13.04 15.74
CA GLY A 160 4.99 -14.31 15.53
C GLY A 160 3.99 -14.32 14.37
N ASP A 161 3.85 -13.22 13.63
CA ASP A 161 2.89 -13.12 12.53
C ASP A 161 3.45 -13.76 11.25
N THR A 162 2.61 -14.56 10.59
CA THR A 162 3.02 -15.34 9.43
C THR A 162 2.72 -14.58 8.15
N TYR A 163 3.71 -14.45 7.27
CA TYR A 163 3.52 -13.90 5.94
C TYR A 163 3.12 -15.00 4.95
N VAL A 164 2.00 -14.80 4.26
CA VAL A 164 1.37 -15.79 3.37
C VAL A 164 1.07 -15.15 2.02
N ALA A 165 1.83 -15.56 1.01
CA ALA A 165 1.70 -15.06 -0.37
C ALA A 165 1.52 -13.54 -0.47
N GLY A 166 2.33 -12.76 0.25
CA GLY A 166 2.28 -11.30 0.21
C GLY A 166 1.42 -10.63 1.29
N LEU A 167 0.67 -11.37 2.10
CA LEU A 167 -0.24 -10.81 3.12
C LEU A 167 0.11 -11.29 4.53
N TRP A 168 -0.27 -10.53 5.56
CA TRP A 168 -0.07 -10.94 6.96
C TRP A 168 -1.25 -11.77 7.45
N LYS A 169 -0.99 -12.96 8.00
CA LYS A 169 -2.05 -13.88 8.46
C LYS A 169 -2.94 -13.25 9.52
N SER A 170 -2.39 -12.45 10.44
CA SER A 170 -3.17 -11.76 11.47
C SER A 170 -4.13 -10.70 10.93
N ARG A 171 -3.88 -10.17 9.73
CA ARG A 171 -4.65 -9.07 9.10
C ARG A 171 -5.19 -9.45 7.73
N ILE A 172 -5.24 -10.74 7.42
CA ILE A 172 -5.55 -11.20 6.06
C ILE A 172 -6.89 -10.67 5.55
N VAL A 173 -7.88 -10.47 6.45
CA VAL A 173 -9.19 -9.89 6.11
C VAL A 173 -9.05 -8.47 5.55
N GLU A 174 -8.14 -7.66 6.08
CA GLU A 174 -7.89 -6.30 5.60
C GLU A 174 -6.92 -6.30 4.42
N ASP A 175 -5.85 -7.09 4.51
CA ASP A 175 -4.76 -7.07 3.53
C ASP A 175 -5.23 -7.56 2.15
N VAL A 176 -6.26 -8.42 2.06
CA VAL A 176 -6.84 -8.82 0.76
C VAL A 176 -7.54 -7.68 0.03
N LEU A 177 -7.82 -6.56 0.68
CA LEU A 177 -8.49 -5.40 0.07
C LEU A 177 -7.53 -4.48 -0.69
N TRP A 178 -6.27 -4.85 -0.88
CA TRP A 178 -5.32 -4.06 -1.68
C TRP A 178 -5.90 -3.62 -3.03
N THR A 179 -5.49 -2.46 -3.54
CA THR A 179 -6.05 -1.84 -4.75
C THR A 179 -4.94 -1.36 -5.70
N THR A 180 -5.26 -1.19 -6.98
CA THR A 180 -4.37 -0.58 -8.00
C THR A 180 -4.71 0.88 -8.27
N ASP A 181 -5.69 1.44 -7.55
CA ASP A 181 -6.05 2.85 -7.60
C ASP A 181 -5.05 3.64 -6.75
N VAL A 182 -3.98 4.14 -7.39
CA VAL A 182 -2.89 4.84 -6.73
C VAL A 182 -2.53 6.10 -7.52
N ASP A 183 -2.25 7.20 -6.81
CA ASP A 183 -2.09 8.54 -7.40
C ASP A 183 -0.87 8.69 -8.35
N ASP A 184 0.10 7.77 -8.29
CA ASP A 184 1.39 7.85 -9.00
C ASP A 184 1.57 6.81 -10.12
N LEU A 185 0.50 6.21 -10.66
CA LEU A 185 0.70 5.27 -11.78
C LEU A 185 1.22 6.00 -13.03
N PRO A 186 2.27 5.49 -13.69
CA PRO A 186 2.75 6.09 -14.91
C PRO A 186 1.68 6.01 -16.00
N LYS A 187 1.39 7.14 -16.65
CA LYS A 187 0.43 7.22 -17.76
C LYS A 187 0.84 6.29 -18.90
N GLY A 188 -0.12 5.60 -19.49
CA GLY A 188 0.06 4.67 -20.61
C GLY A 188 0.60 3.29 -20.24
N VAL A 189 0.67 2.94 -18.95
CA VAL A 189 1.11 1.60 -18.53
C VAL A 189 -0.10 0.68 -18.37
N ALA A 190 -0.10 -0.43 -19.10
CA ALA A 190 -1.07 -1.49 -18.90
C ALA A 190 -0.72 -2.30 -17.64
N VAL A 191 -1.68 -2.46 -16.75
CA VAL A 191 -1.58 -3.33 -15.57
C VAL A 191 -2.05 -4.73 -15.94
N ARG A 192 -1.16 -5.72 -15.82
CA ARG A 192 -1.44 -7.11 -16.19
C ARG A 192 -0.78 -8.08 -15.22
N ARG A 193 -1.29 -9.32 -15.22
CA ARG A 193 -0.63 -10.46 -14.57
C ARG A 193 0.55 -10.94 -15.43
N PRO A 194 1.65 -11.45 -14.82
CA PRO A 194 2.75 -12.05 -15.57
C PRO A 194 2.28 -13.31 -16.31
N ARG A 195 2.98 -13.66 -17.41
CA ARG A 195 2.69 -14.87 -18.19
C ARG A 195 2.88 -16.15 -17.38
N GLU A 196 3.90 -16.17 -16.54
CA GLU A 196 4.20 -17.30 -15.66
C GLU A 196 3.61 -17.05 -14.27
N TRP A 197 3.03 -18.10 -13.69
CA TRP A 197 2.41 -18.00 -12.38
C TRP A 197 3.48 -17.83 -11.29
N ARG A 198 3.33 -16.80 -10.45
CA ARG A 198 4.21 -16.55 -9.29
C ARG A 198 3.49 -16.37 -7.96
N ALA A 199 2.21 -16.00 -8.01
CA ALA A 199 1.39 -15.69 -6.84
C ALA A 199 -0.11 -15.86 -7.15
N PRO A 200 -0.94 -16.20 -6.15
CA PRO A 200 -2.38 -16.34 -6.34
C PRO A 200 -3.06 -14.98 -6.58
N THR A 201 -4.22 -14.96 -7.23
CA THR A 201 -4.89 -13.71 -7.64
C THR A 201 -5.33 -12.79 -6.49
N TRP A 202 -5.47 -13.33 -5.28
CA TRP A 202 -5.73 -12.55 -4.07
C TRP A 202 -4.48 -11.88 -3.47
N SER A 203 -3.30 -12.17 -4.00
CA SER A 203 -2.04 -11.52 -3.60
C SER A 203 -1.76 -10.30 -4.48
N TRP A 204 -1.31 -9.20 -3.88
CA TRP A 204 -0.81 -8.03 -4.63
C TRP A 204 0.39 -8.38 -5.52
N ALA A 205 1.16 -9.42 -5.15
CA ALA A 205 2.30 -9.88 -5.93
C ALA A 205 1.88 -10.54 -7.26
N SER A 206 0.59 -10.75 -7.49
CA SER A 206 0.09 -11.36 -8.73
C SER A 206 0.05 -10.42 -9.93
N LEU A 207 0.33 -9.11 -9.74
CA LEU A 207 0.33 -8.08 -10.80
C LEU A 207 1.69 -7.42 -10.95
N ASP A 208 2.00 -6.92 -12.15
CA ASP A 208 3.20 -6.12 -12.45
C ASP A 208 2.93 -4.61 -12.31
N CYS A 209 2.45 -4.20 -11.14
CA CYS A 209 2.20 -2.78 -10.83
C CYS A 209 2.45 -2.46 -9.35
N LYS A 210 2.43 -1.16 -9.04
CA LYS A 210 2.24 -0.61 -7.70
C LYS A 210 0.85 -1.01 -7.22
N ALA A 211 0.79 -1.53 -6.00
CA ALA A 211 -0.42 -1.93 -5.33
C ALA A 211 -0.43 -1.29 -3.95
N GLU A 212 -1.58 -0.76 -3.54
CA GLU A 212 -1.75 -0.08 -2.27
C GLU A 212 -2.52 -0.94 -1.29
N ALA A 213 -1.95 -1.14 -0.10
CA ALA A 213 -2.62 -1.76 1.03
C ALA A 213 -3.64 -0.80 1.64
N ARG A 214 -4.87 -1.28 1.89
CA ARG A 214 -5.97 -0.51 2.50
C ARG A 214 -5.84 -0.33 4.02
N SER A 215 -4.62 -0.33 4.55
CA SER A 215 -4.37 -0.32 6.00
C SER A 215 -4.85 0.96 6.68
N VAL A 216 -5.24 0.77 7.95
CA VAL A 216 -5.72 1.72 8.98
C VAL A 216 -5.01 3.09 9.01
N TYR A 217 -3.79 3.24 8.48
CA TYR A 217 -3.08 4.53 8.45
C TYR A 217 -3.68 5.58 7.49
N HIS A 218 -4.56 5.19 6.57
CA HIS A 218 -5.40 6.16 5.83
C HIS A 218 -6.42 6.86 6.73
N TYR A 219 -6.59 6.39 7.97
CA TYR A 219 -7.53 6.92 8.94
C TYR A 219 -6.77 7.39 10.16
N THR A 220 -6.51 8.70 10.24
CA THR A 220 -5.94 9.33 11.42
C THR A 220 -6.99 9.37 12.54
N GLY A 221 -7.19 8.24 13.23
CA GLY A 221 -8.06 8.15 14.40
C GLY A 221 -8.03 6.76 15.04
N PRO A 222 -8.31 6.64 16.35
CA PRO A 222 -8.51 5.35 16.99
C PRO A 222 -9.76 4.69 16.38
N LEU A 223 -9.54 3.85 15.38
CA LEU A 223 -10.57 2.99 14.82
C LEU A 223 -10.83 1.86 15.82
N GLU A 224 -11.83 2.05 16.67
CA GLU A 224 -12.67 0.90 17.00
C GLU A 224 -13.18 0.36 15.66
N LEU A 225 -12.86 -0.90 15.35
CA LEU A 225 -13.51 -1.68 14.28
C LEU A 225 -15.02 -1.75 14.58
N SER A 226 -15.73 -0.64 14.40
CA SER A 226 -17.19 -0.55 14.51
C SER A 226 -17.85 -1.11 13.24
N GLY A 227 -17.07 -1.33 12.18
CA GLY A 227 -17.47 -2.04 10.98
C GLY A 227 -17.50 -3.55 11.23
N LYS A 228 -18.70 -4.14 11.24
CA LYS A 228 -18.88 -5.60 11.26
C LYS A 228 -18.12 -6.21 10.09
N SER A 229 -17.09 -7.01 10.34
CA SER A 229 -16.56 -7.89 9.30
C SER A 229 -17.69 -8.82 8.86
N PHE A 230 -17.91 -8.89 7.55
CA PHE A 230 -18.88 -9.81 6.94
C PHE A 230 -18.22 -11.17 6.61
N VAL A 231 -16.94 -11.32 6.94
CA VAL A 231 -16.16 -12.54 6.80
C VAL A 231 -16.25 -13.35 8.10
N SER A 232 -16.71 -14.58 7.97
CA SER A 232 -16.71 -15.57 9.06
C SER A 232 -15.45 -16.43 9.08
N GLU A 233 -14.77 -16.58 7.94
CA GLU A 233 -13.54 -17.38 7.82
C GLU A 233 -12.68 -16.89 6.65
N MET A 234 -11.36 -16.80 6.87
CA MET A 234 -10.33 -16.63 5.84
C MET A 234 -9.12 -17.47 6.22
N ALA A 235 -8.94 -18.60 5.53
CA ALA A 235 -7.91 -19.58 5.81
C ALA A 235 -6.95 -19.71 4.61
N PRO A 236 -5.75 -19.11 4.68
CA PRO A 236 -4.74 -19.24 3.64
C PRO A 236 -4.03 -20.60 3.75
N SER A 237 -3.72 -21.18 2.59
CA SER A 237 -2.85 -22.35 2.43
C SER A 237 -1.83 -22.04 1.35
N VAL A 238 -0.55 -22.28 1.62
CA VAL A 238 0.56 -21.96 0.72
C VAL A 238 1.55 -23.12 0.70
N GLU A 239 2.08 -23.42 -0.48
CA GLU A 239 3.16 -24.37 -0.68
C GLU A 239 4.33 -23.65 -1.33
N GLY A 240 5.48 -23.65 -0.66
CA GLY A 240 6.70 -23.00 -1.12
C GLY A 240 7.69 -23.96 -1.78
N PHE A 241 8.69 -23.42 -2.49
CA PHE A 241 9.83 -24.22 -2.92
C PHE A 241 10.76 -24.54 -1.75
N ALA A 242 11.30 -25.77 -1.71
CA ALA A 242 12.24 -26.23 -0.67
C ALA A 242 11.73 -26.02 0.78
N GLY A 243 10.40 -26.02 0.99
CA GLY A 243 9.77 -25.81 2.30
C GLY A 243 9.69 -24.34 2.75
N VAL A 244 10.10 -23.38 1.92
CA VAL A 244 10.08 -21.94 2.25
C VAL A 244 8.78 -21.30 1.75
N SER A 245 7.84 -21.05 2.65
CA SER A 245 6.49 -20.55 2.32
C SER A 245 6.36 -19.02 2.20
N THR A 246 7.43 -18.26 2.47
CA THR A 246 7.45 -16.78 2.47
C THR A 246 8.03 -16.18 1.19
N GLY A 247 8.73 -16.97 0.39
CA GLY A 247 9.36 -16.56 -0.87
C GLY A 247 8.60 -17.09 -2.09
N GLN A 248 9.31 -17.76 -3.00
CA GLN A 248 8.71 -18.34 -4.21
C GLN A 248 7.73 -19.47 -3.86
N LEU A 249 6.54 -19.40 -4.46
CA LEU A 249 5.46 -20.34 -4.21
C LEU A 249 5.31 -21.34 -5.36
N ARG A 250 4.83 -22.54 -5.04
CA ARG A 250 4.37 -23.58 -5.98
C ARG A 250 2.86 -23.55 -6.16
N SER A 251 2.16 -23.31 -5.06
CA SER A 251 0.71 -23.23 -5.04
C SER A 251 0.26 -22.37 -3.85
N ALA A 252 -0.92 -21.77 -3.97
CA ALA A 252 -1.55 -21.05 -2.88
C ALA A 252 -3.06 -20.94 -3.10
N SER A 253 -3.82 -21.09 -2.01
CA SER A 253 -5.28 -20.97 -2.01
C SER A 253 -5.74 -20.22 -0.77
N LEU A 254 -6.83 -19.49 -0.87
CA LEU A 254 -7.48 -18.84 0.25
C LEU A 254 -8.92 -19.33 0.33
N GLN A 255 -9.24 -20.08 1.38
CA GLN A 255 -10.62 -20.47 1.66
C GLN A 255 -11.31 -19.31 2.37
N VAL A 256 -12.42 -18.85 1.81
CA VAL A 256 -13.19 -17.73 2.35
C VAL A 256 -14.63 -18.16 2.66
N ARG A 257 -15.18 -17.62 3.75
CA ARG A 257 -16.59 -17.79 4.10
C ARG A 257 -17.18 -16.46 4.53
N GLY A 258 -18.22 -16.00 3.86
CA GLY A 258 -18.82 -14.70 4.10
C GLY A 258 -20.02 -14.45 3.20
N LEU A 259 -20.48 -13.20 3.16
CA LEU A 259 -21.60 -12.81 2.30
C LEU A 259 -21.13 -12.64 0.84
N LEU A 260 -21.82 -13.33 -0.06
CA LEU A 260 -21.52 -13.37 -1.50
C LEU A 260 -22.76 -12.96 -2.29
N TYR A 261 -22.62 -11.94 -3.12
CA TYR A 261 -23.69 -11.40 -3.96
C TYR A 261 -23.40 -11.68 -5.43
N ARG A 262 -24.41 -12.06 -6.20
CA ARG A 262 -24.26 -12.19 -7.65
C ARG A 262 -24.48 -10.83 -8.29
N ASN A 263 -23.57 -10.43 -9.19
CA ASN A 263 -23.76 -9.22 -9.97
C ASN A 263 -25.09 -9.28 -10.74
N ARG A 264 -25.96 -8.30 -10.49
CA ARG A 264 -27.17 -8.02 -11.29
C ARG A 264 -27.19 -6.58 -11.80
N PHE A 265 -26.12 -5.82 -11.59
CA PHE A 265 -26.07 -4.42 -11.96
C PHE A 265 -25.90 -4.30 -13.47
N ALA A 266 -26.82 -3.56 -14.09
CA ALA A 266 -26.63 -3.01 -15.42
C ALA A 266 -25.92 -1.66 -15.23
N PHE A 267 -24.62 -1.63 -15.52
CA PHE A 267 -23.85 -0.40 -15.39
C PHE A 267 -23.98 0.43 -16.66
N THR A 268 -24.56 1.62 -16.55
CA THR A 268 -24.57 2.59 -17.67
C THR A 268 -23.30 3.42 -17.56
N MET A 269 -22.39 3.28 -18.54
CA MET A 269 -21.19 4.11 -18.69
C MET A 269 -21.60 5.58 -18.84
N LYS A 270 -21.73 6.32 -17.73
CA LYS A 270 -21.77 7.78 -17.76
C LYS A 270 -20.46 8.29 -17.20
N THR A 271 -19.47 8.32 -18.09
CA THR A 271 -18.28 9.19 -18.08
C THR A 271 -17.66 9.47 -16.72
N LEU A 272 -16.47 8.92 -16.48
CA LEU A 272 -15.43 9.66 -15.77
C LEU A 272 -14.06 9.20 -16.25
N GLU A 273 -13.13 10.15 -16.26
CA GLU A 273 -11.85 10.20 -16.99
C GLU A 273 -10.77 9.22 -16.48
N SER A 274 -11.16 8.11 -15.85
CA SER A 274 -10.28 7.13 -15.22
C SER A 274 -10.78 5.69 -15.46
N PRO A 275 -9.90 4.69 -15.69
CA PRO A 275 -10.26 3.27 -15.77
C PRO A 275 -10.95 2.73 -14.50
N LEU A 276 -10.96 3.52 -13.43
CA LEU A 276 -11.41 3.18 -12.08
C LEU A 276 -12.82 3.77 -11.86
N SER A 277 -13.81 3.15 -12.48
CA SER A 277 -15.13 3.75 -12.63
C SER A 277 -15.91 3.82 -11.31
N LEU A 278 -16.42 5.03 -11.02
CA LEU A 278 -17.52 5.31 -10.11
C LEU A 278 -18.84 5.04 -10.82
N TYR A 279 -19.62 4.10 -10.32
CA TYR A 279 -20.97 3.80 -10.77
C TYR A 279 -22.00 4.48 -9.88
N ARG A 280 -22.97 5.12 -10.53
CA ARG A 280 -24.17 5.68 -9.89
C ARG A 280 -25.39 4.98 -10.49
N PRO A 281 -26.31 4.41 -9.68
CA PRO A 281 -27.53 3.82 -10.20
C PRO A 281 -28.35 4.85 -10.98
N ALA A 282 -28.98 4.40 -12.07
CA ALA A 282 -29.72 5.29 -12.97
C ALA A 282 -31.04 5.82 -12.38
N ASP A 283 -31.55 5.23 -11.28
CA ASP A 283 -32.94 5.41 -10.83
C ASP A 283 -33.12 5.57 -9.30
N GLU A 284 -32.09 5.99 -8.56
CA GLU A 284 -32.24 6.23 -7.12
C GLU A 284 -32.02 7.70 -6.75
N SER A 285 -33.02 8.28 -6.08
CA SER A 285 -33.00 9.63 -5.50
C SER A 285 -32.02 9.78 -4.33
N THR A 286 -31.40 8.67 -3.89
CA THR A 286 -30.38 8.59 -2.83
C THR A 286 -28.99 8.46 -3.43
N PRO A 287 -28.06 9.39 -3.14
CA PRO A 287 -26.69 9.31 -3.64
C PRO A 287 -25.92 8.26 -2.84
N TRP A 288 -25.76 7.07 -3.42
CA TRP A 288 -24.66 6.19 -3.05
C TRP A 288 -23.74 6.04 -4.26
N SER A 289 -22.44 5.95 -3.98
CA SER A 289 -21.41 5.73 -4.99
C SER A 289 -20.92 4.30 -4.87
N PHE A 290 -20.62 3.68 -6.00
CA PHE A 290 -20.04 2.35 -6.06
C PHE A 290 -18.81 2.39 -6.96
N LYS A 291 -17.62 2.21 -6.40
CA LYS A 291 -16.37 2.22 -7.13
C LYS A 291 -15.89 0.80 -7.35
N ILE A 292 -15.47 0.48 -8.57
CA ILE A 292 -14.79 -0.78 -8.88
C ILE A 292 -13.41 -0.46 -9.45
N VAL A 293 -12.39 -1.10 -8.89
CA VAL A 293 -11.01 -1.01 -9.32
C VAL A 293 -10.58 -2.36 -9.86
N LEU A 294 -10.47 -2.48 -11.18
CA LEU A 294 -10.04 -3.71 -11.84
C LEU A 294 -8.58 -4.01 -11.50
N ASP A 295 -8.26 -5.28 -11.25
CA ASP A 295 -6.88 -5.72 -11.04
C ASP A 295 -6.05 -5.61 -12.34
N GLU A 296 -6.68 -5.73 -13.51
CA GLU A 296 -6.03 -5.66 -14.83
C GLU A 296 -6.75 -4.63 -15.71
N TRP A 297 -6.00 -3.72 -16.31
CA TRP A 297 -6.54 -2.65 -17.16
C TRP A 297 -5.46 -2.06 -18.08
N ASP A 298 -5.88 -1.39 -19.15
CA ASP A 298 -5.00 -0.81 -20.17
C ASP A 298 -5.52 0.57 -20.58
N GLU A 299 -4.76 1.62 -20.24
CA GLU A 299 -5.13 3.03 -20.44
C GLU A 299 -5.40 3.39 -21.91
N GLU A 300 -4.70 2.77 -22.87
CA GLU A 300 -4.92 3.01 -24.29
C GLU A 300 -6.25 2.38 -24.78
N ALA A 301 -6.65 1.28 -24.15
CA ALA A 301 -7.92 0.60 -24.41
C ALA A 301 -9.12 1.25 -23.70
N VAL A 302 -8.90 2.15 -22.72
CA VAL A 302 -9.97 2.88 -22.00
C VAL A 302 -10.86 3.71 -22.92
N ARG A 303 -10.41 4.02 -24.15
CA ARG A 303 -11.23 4.72 -25.15
C ARG A 303 -12.33 3.83 -25.78
N GLY A 304 -12.38 2.53 -25.48
CA GLY A 304 -13.39 1.59 -25.96
C GLY A 304 -14.37 1.09 -24.87
N PRO A 305 -15.55 0.56 -25.26
CA PRO A 305 -16.58 0.05 -24.35
C PRO A 305 -16.25 -1.30 -23.68
N GLU A 306 -15.02 -1.79 -23.78
CA GLU A 306 -14.67 -3.20 -23.55
C GLU A 306 -14.45 -3.59 -22.07
N TYR A 307 -14.33 -2.63 -21.16
CA TYR A 307 -14.20 -2.91 -19.73
C TYR A 307 -15.57 -2.96 -19.07
N SER A 308 -16.15 -4.16 -19.06
CA SER A 308 -17.35 -4.47 -18.30
C SER A 308 -17.04 -5.57 -17.28
N VAL A 309 -17.57 -5.44 -16.06
CA VAL A 309 -17.53 -6.53 -15.09
C VAL A 309 -18.27 -7.73 -15.71
N PRO A 310 -17.64 -8.92 -15.83
CA PRO A 310 -18.24 -10.04 -16.53
C PRO A 310 -19.64 -10.38 -16.04
N ALA A 311 -20.52 -10.75 -16.98
CA ALA A 311 -21.87 -11.22 -16.67
C ALA A 311 -21.77 -12.49 -15.81
N GLY A 312 -22.07 -12.37 -14.51
CA GLY A 312 -21.97 -13.46 -13.54
C GLY A 312 -20.84 -13.34 -12.52
N ALA A 313 -20.06 -12.25 -12.53
CA ALA A 313 -19.14 -11.94 -11.45
C ALA A 313 -19.86 -11.93 -10.08
N LEU A 314 -19.12 -12.29 -9.03
CA LEU A 314 -19.62 -12.33 -7.66
C LEU A 314 -18.92 -11.27 -6.81
N PHE A 315 -19.68 -10.57 -5.98
CA PHE A 315 -19.17 -9.59 -5.03
C PHE A 315 -19.10 -10.24 -3.65
N PHE A 316 -17.89 -10.41 -3.15
CA PHE A 316 -17.61 -10.92 -1.81
C PHE A 316 -17.36 -9.74 -0.87
N THR A 317 -18.29 -9.48 0.04
CA THR A 317 -18.16 -8.36 0.99
C THR A 317 -17.24 -8.74 2.13
N VAL A 318 -16.27 -7.90 2.42
CA VAL A 318 -15.29 -8.15 3.49
C VAL A 318 -15.65 -7.36 4.74
N GLY A 319 -15.87 -6.06 4.60
CA GLY A 319 -16.09 -5.13 5.71
C GLY A 319 -15.64 -3.73 5.30
N SER A 320 -15.69 -2.76 6.20
CA SER A 320 -14.99 -1.49 6.00
C SER A 320 -14.52 -0.94 7.34
N PRO A 321 -13.33 -0.32 7.39
CA PRO A 321 -12.91 0.48 8.53
C PRO A 321 -13.70 1.80 8.63
N ILE A 322 -14.21 2.37 7.52
CA ILE A 322 -14.98 3.63 7.57
C ILE A 322 -16.46 3.33 7.81
N ALA A 323 -17.02 3.96 8.84
CA ALA A 323 -18.46 4.02 9.04
C ALA A 323 -19.16 4.56 7.78
N GLY A 324 -20.15 3.82 7.28
CA GLY A 324 -20.90 4.21 6.09
C GLY A 324 -20.30 3.76 4.77
N THR A 325 -19.25 2.92 4.76
CA THR A 325 -18.78 2.29 3.52
C THR A 325 -18.75 0.77 3.64
N ILE A 326 -18.74 0.07 2.50
CA ILE A 326 -18.52 -1.39 2.40
C ILE A 326 -17.47 -1.65 1.34
N GLU A 327 -16.44 -2.43 1.69
CA GLU A 327 -15.39 -2.85 0.78
C GLU A 327 -15.44 -4.37 0.55
N GLY A 328 -14.89 -4.80 -0.59
CA GLY A 328 -14.79 -6.20 -0.89
C GLY A 328 -14.12 -6.54 -2.21
N LEU A 329 -14.29 -7.79 -2.61
CA LEU A 329 -13.65 -8.38 -3.78
C LEU A 329 -14.68 -8.68 -4.85
N VAL A 330 -14.30 -8.48 -6.11
CA VAL A 330 -15.01 -9.03 -7.26
C VAL A 330 -14.32 -10.32 -7.68
N LEU A 331 -15.12 -11.38 -7.79
CA LEU A 331 -14.69 -12.74 -8.03
C LEU A 331 -15.30 -13.28 -9.32
N GLU A 332 -14.50 -14.03 -10.07
CA GLU A 332 -14.94 -14.75 -11.26
C GLU A 332 -14.73 -16.25 -11.07
N SER A 333 -15.72 -17.05 -11.51
CA SER A 333 -15.62 -18.52 -11.45
C SER A 333 -14.57 -19.01 -12.45
N VAL A 334 -13.63 -19.84 -11.98
CA VAL A 334 -12.58 -20.42 -12.84
C VAL A 334 -12.97 -21.82 -13.32
N ALA A 335 -13.92 -22.48 -12.65
CA ALA A 335 -14.43 -23.79 -13.02
C ALA A 335 -15.86 -23.68 -13.57
N GLU A 336 -16.19 -24.44 -14.61
CA GLU A 336 -17.56 -24.58 -15.13
C GLU A 336 -18.51 -25.16 -14.07
N ARG A 337 -17.97 -25.95 -13.14
CA ARG A 337 -18.66 -26.46 -11.93
C ARG A 337 -17.66 -26.50 -10.78
N GLY A 338 -17.75 -25.57 -9.84
CA GLY A 338 -16.90 -25.57 -8.64
C GLY A 338 -16.98 -24.31 -7.81
N TYR A 339 -16.43 -24.37 -6.60
CA TYR A 339 -16.28 -23.23 -5.67
C TYR A 339 -14.87 -22.63 -5.78
N GLN A 340 -14.34 -22.55 -7.01
CA GLN A 340 -13.03 -22.00 -7.29
C GLN A 340 -13.17 -20.68 -8.04
N PHE A 341 -12.60 -19.64 -7.44
CA PHE A 341 -12.74 -18.29 -7.93
C PHE A 341 -11.38 -17.62 -8.04
N ARG A 342 -11.26 -16.69 -8.98
CA ARG A 342 -10.16 -15.74 -9.05
C ARG A 342 -10.65 -14.35 -8.69
N ARG A 343 -9.81 -13.58 -8.00
CA ARG A 343 -10.03 -12.14 -7.81
C ARG A 343 -9.77 -11.42 -9.13
N THR A 344 -10.67 -10.51 -9.48
CA THR A 344 -10.59 -9.69 -10.71
C THR A 344 -10.67 -8.20 -10.43
N ALA A 345 -11.22 -7.79 -9.29
CA ALA A 345 -11.27 -6.39 -8.89
C ALA A 345 -11.45 -6.23 -7.38
N TYR A 346 -11.15 -5.03 -6.91
CA TYR A 346 -11.59 -4.48 -5.63
C TYR A 346 -12.87 -3.64 -5.87
N PHE A 347 -13.76 -3.56 -4.86
CA PHE A 347 -14.86 -2.61 -4.89
C PHE A 347 -15.03 -1.90 -3.55
N GLU A 348 -15.61 -0.71 -3.64
CA GLU A 348 -16.00 0.13 -2.51
C GLU A 348 -17.41 0.70 -2.76
N ALA A 349 -18.25 0.70 -1.74
CA ALA A 349 -19.58 1.28 -1.79
C ALA A 349 -19.77 2.27 -0.64
N ASP A 350 -20.05 3.53 -0.94
CA ASP A 350 -20.49 4.51 0.06
C ASP A 350 -21.99 4.35 0.30
N ILE A 351 -22.32 3.85 1.48
CA ILE A 351 -23.68 3.56 1.93
C ILE A 351 -24.10 4.47 3.08
N SER A 352 -23.41 5.59 3.31
CA SER A 352 -23.65 6.51 4.44
C SER A 352 -25.09 7.03 4.48
N TYR A 353 -25.78 7.02 3.34
CA TYR A 353 -27.17 7.47 3.18
C TYR A 353 -28.19 6.34 2.97
N VAL A 354 -27.74 5.07 3.02
CA VAL A 354 -28.57 3.88 2.80
C VAL A 354 -28.57 3.03 4.07
N SER A 355 -29.74 2.63 4.56
CA SER A 355 -29.75 1.71 5.71
C SER A 355 -29.13 0.36 5.29
N THR A 356 -28.14 -0.11 6.04
CA THR A 356 -27.46 -1.41 5.81
C THR A 356 -28.45 -2.56 5.66
N GLU A 357 -29.59 -2.51 6.37
CA GLU A 357 -30.67 -3.49 6.23
C GLU A 357 -31.29 -3.58 4.83
N LYS A 358 -31.38 -2.47 4.07
CA LYS A 358 -31.95 -2.50 2.72
C LYS A 358 -31.02 -3.20 1.72
N ILE A 359 -29.71 -3.03 1.87
CA ILE A 359 -28.70 -3.70 1.04
C ILE A 359 -28.67 -5.21 1.34
N LEU A 360 -28.72 -5.57 2.63
CA LEU A 360 -28.68 -6.98 3.08
C LEU A 360 -29.97 -7.77 2.79
N LYS A 361 -31.11 -7.09 2.58
CA LYS A 361 -32.40 -7.73 2.23
C LYS A 361 -32.51 -8.10 0.73
N GLY A 362 -31.57 -7.68 -0.11
CA GLY A 362 -31.50 -8.04 -1.53
C GLY A 362 -31.00 -9.46 -1.77
N SER A 363 -31.86 -10.48 -1.58
CA SER A 363 -31.66 -11.87 -2.05
C SER A 363 -30.24 -12.45 -1.84
N ALA A 364 -29.62 -12.22 -0.68
CA ALA A 364 -28.37 -12.88 -0.33
C ALA A 364 -28.65 -14.39 -0.20
N LYS A 365 -28.19 -15.19 -1.17
CA LYS A 365 -28.07 -16.63 -0.94
C LYS A 365 -26.83 -16.82 -0.06
N ARG A 366 -27.02 -17.30 1.17
CA ARG A 366 -25.91 -17.87 1.94
C ARG A 366 -25.44 -19.11 1.16
N TRP A 367 -24.24 -19.05 0.61
CA TRP A 367 -23.58 -20.18 -0.05
C TRP A 367 -22.50 -20.73 0.85
#